data_AF-A0A2N5J6T4-F1
#
_entry.id   AF-A0A2N5J6T4-F1
#
_cell.length_a   1.000
_cell.length_b   1.000
_cell.length_c   1.000
_cell.angle_alpha   90.00
_cell.angle_beta   90.00
_cell.angle_gamma   90.00
#
_symmetry.space_group_name_H-M   'P 1'
#
loop_
_entity.id
_entity.type
_entity.pdbx_description
1 polymer ?
#
loop_
_entity_poly.entity_id
_entity_poly.type
_entity_poly.pdbx_seq_one_letter_code
_entity_poly.pdbx_strand_id
1 'polypeptide(L)'
;MAQAVEFHHLTSGVTNDARQAVIETQFLDQDGNPIDITGGGTGSTPAAGSVTPATLSGYDAATGHGKVPQVKADGSGFDFVAPPVGVKGDKGDPGAAGAKGDKGDPGAAGKSVTAIALTADAAGKITGGTVTFSDKTTAAITVTTATA
;
A
#
# COMPACT_ATOMS: atom_id res chain seq x y z
N MET A 1 -45.44 -59.05 17.82
CA MET A 1 -44.09 -59.44 17.34
C MET A 1 -43.33 -58.16 17.11
N ALA A 2 -42.45 -57.77 18.04
CA ALA A 2 -41.62 -56.58 17.90
C ALA A 2 -40.20 -57.07 17.62
N GLN A 3 -39.71 -56.85 16.39
CA GLN A 3 -38.28 -57.01 16.11
C GLN A 3 -37.59 -55.72 16.51
N ALA A 4 -36.76 -55.78 17.54
CA ALA A 4 -35.80 -54.74 17.84
C ALA A 4 -34.62 -54.92 16.88
N VAL A 5 -34.27 -53.86 16.15
CA VAL A 5 -33.05 -53.81 15.35
C VAL A 5 -31.91 -53.47 16.33
N GLU A 6 -30.99 -54.42 16.49
CA GLU A 6 -29.83 -54.32 17.37
C GLU A 6 -28.67 -53.70 16.60
N PHE A 7 -28.20 -52.52 17.04
CA PHE A 7 -26.98 -51.91 16.51
C PHE A 7 -25.78 -52.50 17.25
N HIS A 8 -25.05 -53.40 16.61
CA HIS A 8 -23.82 -53.96 17.16
C HIS A 8 -22.73 -52.88 17.20
N HIS A 9 -22.42 -52.40 18.41
CA HIS A 9 -21.12 -51.77 18.67
C HIS A 9 -20.04 -52.85 18.55
N LEU A 10 -19.09 -52.69 17.62
CA LEU A 10 -18.05 -53.68 17.39
C LEU A 10 -17.12 -53.76 18.63
N THR A 11 -17.27 -54.81 19.42
CA THR A 11 -16.33 -55.15 20.49
C THR A 11 -14.97 -55.50 19.88
N SER A 12 -13.90 -55.01 20.50
CA SER A 12 -12.51 -55.20 20.07
C SER A 12 -12.15 -56.69 20.03
N GLY A 13 -12.22 -57.32 18.86
CA GLY A 13 -11.89 -58.74 18.75
C GLY A 13 -12.22 -59.46 17.44
N VAL A 14 -12.47 -58.74 16.33
CA VAL A 14 -12.70 -59.39 15.02
C VAL A 14 -11.35 -59.56 14.31
N THR A 15 -10.92 -60.81 14.11
CA THR A 15 -9.71 -61.16 13.35
C THR A 15 -9.91 -60.89 11.85
N ASN A 16 -9.01 -60.08 11.29
CA ASN A 16 -8.98 -59.65 9.90
C ASN A 16 -8.31 -60.70 9.01
N ASP A 17 -9.08 -61.69 8.54
CA ASP A 17 -8.64 -62.58 7.46
C ASP A 17 -8.97 -61.95 6.10
N ALA A 18 -7.98 -61.23 5.56
CA ALA A 18 -7.75 -60.78 4.18
C ALA A 18 -8.86 -60.06 3.38
N ARG A 19 -10.02 -59.77 3.96
CA ARG A 19 -10.97 -58.76 3.47
C ARG A 19 -11.52 -58.02 4.67
N GLN A 20 -10.66 -57.14 5.20
CA GLN A 20 -10.93 -56.17 6.26
C GLN A 20 -12.41 -55.81 6.30
N ALA A 21 -13.03 -55.99 7.47
CA ALA A 21 -14.25 -55.27 7.81
C ALA A 21 -13.92 -53.77 7.71
N VAL A 22 -14.01 -53.24 6.50
CA VAL A 22 -14.11 -51.82 6.25
C VAL A 22 -15.42 -51.47 6.92
N ILE A 23 -15.35 -50.92 8.14
CA ILE A 23 -16.45 -50.15 8.70
C ILE A 23 -16.51 -48.93 7.81
N GLU A 24 -17.17 -49.09 6.66
CA GLU A 24 -17.32 -48.03 5.68
C GLU A 24 -18.25 -47.02 6.34
N THR A 25 -17.66 -45.92 6.81
CA THR A 25 -18.46 -44.81 7.33
C THR A 25 -19.13 -44.18 6.13
N GLN A 26 -20.31 -44.68 5.80
CA GLN A 26 -21.15 -44.13 4.73
C GLN A 26 -21.87 -42.92 5.30
N PHE A 27 -21.56 -41.75 4.78
CA PHE A 27 -22.37 -40.57 5.01
C PHE A 27 -23.61 -40.71 4.13
N LEU A 28 -24.80 -40.74 4.73
CA LEU A 28 -26.05 -40.87 4.01
C LEU A 28 -26.80 -39.54 4.08
N ASP A 29 -27.53 -39.18 3.02
CA ASP A 29 -28.43 -38.04 3.03
C ASP A 29 -29.67 -38.32 3.90
N GLN A 30 -30.57 -37.35 3.99
CA GLN A 30 -31.83 -37.48 4.75
C GLN A 30 -32.76 -38.57 4.22
N ASP A 31 -32.57 -39.01 2.98
CA ASP A 31 -33.35 -40.04 2.30
C ASP A 31 -32.67 -41.43 2.39
N GLY A 32 -31.50 -41.52 3.02
CA GLY A 32 -30.74 -42.76 3.19
C GLY A 32 -29.88 -43.14 1.98
N ASN A 33 -29.63 -42.23 1.04
CA ASN A 33 -28.71 -42.47 -0.08
C ASN A 33 -27.28 -42.06 0.29
N PRO A 34 -26.23 -42.75 -0.21
CA PRO A 34 -24.86 -42.34 0.02
C PRO A 34 -24.61 -40.89 -0.49
N ILE A 35 -24.07 -40.04 0.38
CA ILE A 35 -23.56 -38.72 0.04
C ILE A 35 -22.28 -38.91 -0.79
N ASP A 36 -22.29 -38.40 -2.02
CA ASP A 36 -21.09 -38.37 -2.85
C ASP A 36 -20.09 -37.31 -2.34
N ILE A 37 -19.10 -37.78 -1.59
CA ILE A 37 -17.96 -36.96 -1.12
C ILE A 37 -16.80 -36.93 -2.12
N THR A 38 -16.85 -37.75 -3.18
CA THR A 38 -15.80 -37.83 -4.21
C THR A 38 -15.95 -36.76 -5.29
N GLY A 39 -17.00 -35.93 -5.18
CA GLY A 39 -17.22 -34.79 -6.05
C GLY A 39 -17.39 -35.21 -7.50
N GLY A 40 -18.22 -36.23 -7.73
CA GLY A 40 -18.66 -36.75 -9.03
C GLY A 40 -17.54 -36.88 -10.06
N GLY A 41 -17.11 -38.11 -10.35
CA GLY A 41 -15.97 -38.46 -11.22
C GLY A 41 -15.62 -37.45 -12.34
N THR A 42 -14.31 -37.27 -12.57
CA THR A 42 -13.70 -36.31 -13.52
C THR A 42 -14.64 -35.84 -14.63
N GLY A 43 -15.18 -34.61 -14.49
CA GLY A 43 -15.99 -33.96 -15.52
C GLY A 43 -17.50 -33.87 -15.26
N SER A 44 -18.00 -34.34 -14.11
CA SER A 44 -19.37 -34.00 -13.72
C SER A 44 -19.49 -32.50 -13.36
N THR A 45 -20.56 -31.84 -13.80
CA THR A 45 -20.85 -30.48 -13.37
C THR A 45 -21.16 -30.50 -11.87
N PRO A 46 -20.44 -29.73 -11.02
CA PRO A 46 -20.71 -29.70 -9.60
C PRO A 46 -22.17 -29.34 -9.32
N ALA A 47 -22.81 -30.03 -8.38
CA ALA A 47 -24.17 -29.73 -7.96
C ALA A 47 -24.27 -28.28 -7.48
N ALA A 48 -25.42 -27.64 -7.68
CA ALA A 48 -25.66 -26.28 -7.22
C ALA A 48 -25.37 -26.16 -5.71
N GLY A 49 -24.48 -25.24 -5.33
CA GLY A 49 -24.03 -25.06 -3.94
C GLY A 49 -22.70 -25.76 -3.58
N SER A 50 -22.11 -26.53 -4.49
CA SER A 50 -20.77 -27.13 -4.28
C SER A 50 -19.70 -26.04 -4.16
N VAL A 51 -18.76 -26.22 -3.23
CA VAL A 51 -17.54 -25.40 -3.16
C VAL A 51 -16.58 -25.88 -4.25
N THR A 52 -16.40 -25.07 -5.27
CA THR A 52 -15.44 -25.29 -6.36
C THR A 52 -14.22 -24.38 -6.20
N PRO A 53 -13.07 -24.68 -6.85
CA PRO A 53 -11.96 -23.75 -6.93
C PRO A 53 -12.35 -22.38 -7.48
N ALA A 54 -13.35 -22.30 -8.38
CA ALA A 54 -13.87 -21.03 -8.91
C ALA A 54 -14.69 -20.24 -7.87
N THR A 55 -15.42 -20.92 -6.98
CA THR A 55 -16.11 -20.25 -5.86
C THR A 55 -15.12 -19.83 -4.76
N LEU A 56 -13.97 -20.51 -4.66
CA LEU A 56 -12.90 -20.20 -3.69
C LEU A 56 -11.91 -19.15 -4.21
N SER A 57 -11.71 -19.05 -5.53
CA SER A 57 -10.76 -18.10 -6.14
C SER A 57 -11.12 -16.65 -5.89
N GLY A 58 -12.35 -16.38 -5.43
CA GLY A 58 -12.69 -15.38 -4.41
C GLY A 58 -12.46 -13.92 -4.74
N TYR A 59 -11.66 -13.56 -5.75
CA TYR A 59 -11.47 -12.19 -6.18
C TYR A 59 -12.66 -11.76 -7.03
N ASP A 60 -13.43 -10.81 -6.52
CA ASP A 60 -14.46 -10.14 -7.29
C ASP A 60 -13.87 -8.88 -7.92
N ALA A 61 -13.65 -8.92 -9.24
CA ALA A 61 -13.12 -7.80 -10.00
C ALA A 61 -14.02 -6.55 -9.97
N ALA A 62 -15.32 -6.69 -9.68
CA ALA A 62 -16.23 -5.56 -9.55
C ALA A 62 -16.02 -4.79 -8.24
N THR A 63 -15.59 -5.46 -7.18
CA THR A 63 -15.34 -4.84 -5.86
C THR A 63 -13.86 -4.67 -5.54
N GLY A 64 -12.95 -5.34 -6.26
CA GLY A 64 -11.51 -5.30 -6.01
C GLY A 64 -11.09 -6.04 -4.74
N HIS A 65 -11.97 -6.88 -4.18
CA HIS A 65 -11.77 -7.56 -2.91
C HIS A 65 -12.01 -9.07 -3.00
N GLY A 66 -11.39 -9.79 -2.06
CA GLY A 66 -11.69 -11.19 -1.81
C GLY A 66 -13.06 -11.35 -1.14
N LYS A 67 -13.83 -12.35 -1.55
CA LYS A 67 -15.11 -12.72 -0.93
C LYS A 67 -14.90 -13.26 0.48
N VAL A 68 -15.85 -13.01 1.36
CA VAL A 68 -15.88 -13.50 2.75
C VAL A 68 -17.01 -14.51 2.95
N PRO A 69 -16.82 -15.55 3.80
CA PRO A 69 -17.91 -16.42 4.21
C PRO A 69 -18.97 -15.63 4.99
N GLN A 70 -20.24 -15.76 4.62
CA GLN A 70 -21.39 -15.29 5.39
C GLN A 70 -22.46 -16.35 5.46
N VAL A 71 -23.13 -16.45 6.61
CA VAL A 71 -24.30 -17.34 6.78
C VAL A 71 -25.44 -16.82 5.89
N LYS A 72 -26.11 -17.73 5.19
CA LYS A 72 -27.29 -17.41 4.40
C LYS A 72 -28.41 -16.86 5.30
N ALA A 73 -29.20 -15.92 4.79
CA ALA A 73 -30.28 -15.31 5.57
C ALA A 73 -31.34 -16.32 6.06
N ASP A 74 -31.50 -17.45 5.36
CA ASP A 74 -32.40 -18.55 5.72
C ASP A 74 -31.79 -19.58 6.69
N GLY A 75 -30.50 -19.44 7.04
CA GLY A 75 -29.78 -20.35 7.92
C GLY A 75 -29.41 -21.70 7.29
N SER A 76 -29.66 -21.91 5.99
CA SER A 76 -29.41 -23.20 5.30
C SER A 76 -27.92 -23.50 5.07
N GLY A 77 -27.03 -22.56 5.37
CA GLY A 77 -25.58 -22.74 5.27
C GLY A 77 -24.80 -21.43 5.13
N PHE A 78 -23.69 -21.48 4.40
CA PHE A 78 -22.82 -20.34 4.13
C PHE A 78 -22.78 -20.00 2.63
N ASP A 79 -22.52 -18.74 2.31
CA ASP A 79 -22.17 -18.21 0.98
C ASP A 79 -20.87 -17.43 1.05
N PHE A 80 -20.17 -17.31 -0.09
CA PHE A 80 -19.04 -16.39 -0.24
C PHE A 80 -19.52 -15.10 -0.90
N VAL A 81 -19.56 -14.01 -0.14
CA VAL A 81 -20.12 -12.72 -0.58
C VAL A 81 -19.05 -11.62 -0.56
N ALA A 82 -19.31 -10.50 -1.25
CA ALA A 82 -18.43 -9.35 -1.18
C ALA A 82 -18.31 -8.86 0.28
N PRO A 83 -17.11 -8.46 0.73
CA PRO A 83 -16.95 -7.91 2.07
C PRO A 83 -17.72 -6.59 2.19
N PRO A 84 -18.16 -6.23 3.41
CA PRO A 84 -18.77 -4.92 3.64
C PRO A 84 -17.80 -3.82 3.22
N VAL A 85 -18.27 -2.91 2.36
CA VAL A 85 -17.49 -1.76 1.91
C VAL A 85 -17.39 -0.79 3.09
N GLY A 86 -16.17 -0.61 3.61
CA GLY A 86 -15.90 0.50 4.52
C GLY A 86 -16.05 1.82 3.76
N VAL A 87 -16.89 2.73 4.25
CA VAL A 87 -16.92 4.08 3.70
C VAL A 87 -15.53 4.70 3.87
N LYS A 88 -14.92 5.14 2.77
CA LYS A 88 -13.70 5.94 2.85
C LYS A 88 -14.05 7.18 3.68
N GLY A 89 -13.34 7.38 4.80
CA GLY A 89 -13.52 8.58 5.59
C GLY A 89 -13.32 9.83 4.73
N ASP A 90 -14.08 10.88 5.02
CA ASP A 90 -13.99 12.13 4.29
C ASP A 90 -12.55 12.63 4.25
N LYS A 91 -12.16 13.24 3.12
CA LYS A 91 -10.85 13.87 3.03
C LYS A 91 -10.80 14.98 4.07
N GLY A 92 -9.81 14.94 4.96
CA GLY A 92 -9.58 16.03 5.91
C GLY A 92 -9.41 17.37 5.20
N ASP A 93 -9.88 18.44 5.84
CA ASP A 93 -9.79 19.79 5.31
C ASP A 93 -8.34 20.17 4.97
N PRO A 94 -8.10 20.96 3.90
CA PRO A 94 -6.81 21.55 3.65
C PRO A 94 -6.31 22.34 4.87
N GLY A 95 -5.02 22.22 5.19
CA GLY A 95 -4.40 23.03 6.24
C GLY A 95 -4.48 24.52 5.92
N ALA A 96 -4.51 25.36 6.97
CA ALA A 96 -4.49 26.80 6.82
C ALA A 96 -3.24 27.27 6.06
N ALA A 97 -3.38 28.34 5.25
CA ALA A 97 -2.25 28.97 4.60
C ALA A 97 -1.23 29.47 5.64
N GLY A 98 0.05 29.24 5.38
CA GLY A 98 1.13 29.75 6.23
C GLY A 98 1.16 31.29 6.26
N ALA A 99 1.65 31.86 7.35
CA ALA A 99 1.82 33.30 7.46
C ALA A 99 2.78 33.82 6.37
N LYS A 100 2.49 35.01 5.84
CA LYS A 100 3.41 35.71 4.94
C LYS A 100 4.68 36.05 5.71
N GLY A 101 5.84 35.70 5.15
CA GLY A 101 7.14 36.10 5.71
C GLY A 101 7.31 37.62 5.74
N ASP A 102 8.10 38.11 6.69
CA ASP A 102 8.39 39.52 6.86
C ASP A 102 9.09 40.11 5.63
N LYS A 103 8.85 41.40 5.39
CA LYS A 103 9.57 42.13 4.33
C LYS A 103 11.03 42.26 4.75
N GLY A 104 11.96 41.92 3.85
CA GLY A 104 13.38 42.18 4.07
C GLY A 104 13.69 43.68 4.17
N ASP A 105 14.72 44.02 4.93
CA ASP A 105 15.17 45.40 5.12
C ASP A 105 15.65 46.04 3.81
N PRO A 106 15.49 47.37 3.64
CA PRO A 106 16.10 48.09 2.53
C PRO A 106 17.62 47.93 2.51
N GLY A 107 18.20 47.82 1.31
CA GLY A 107 19.66 47.83 1.14
C GLY A 107 20.28 49.17 1.54
N ALA A 108 21.56 49.16 1.92
CA ALA A 108 22.29 50.40 2.22
C ALA A 108 22.38 51.32 0.99
N ALA A 109 22.39 52.64 1.22
CA ALA A 109 22.56 53.62 0.15
C ALA A 109 23.92 53.46 -0.54
N GLY A 110 23.95 53.56 -1.87
CA GLY A 110 25.18 53.54 -2.65
C GLY A 110 26.02 54.79 -2.42
N LYS A 111 27.35 54.63 -2.44
CA LYS A 111 28.30 55.75 -2.35
C LYS A 111 28.68 56.23 -3.75
N SER A 112 28.62 57.52 -4.02
CA SER A 112 29.15 58.09 -5.26
C SER A 112 30.65 58.39 -5.14
N VAL A 113 31.36 58.42 -6.27
CA VAL A 113 32.78 58.79 -6.31
C VAL A 113 32.89 60.31 -6.39
N THR A 114 33.75 60.90 -5.56
CA THR A 114 34.01 62.34 -5.51
C THR A 114 35.38 62.71 -6.05
N ALA A 115 36.38 61.84 -5.89
CA ALA A 115 37.72 62.05 -6.42
C ALA A 115 38.44 60.73 -6.70
N ILE A 116 39.40 60.79 -7.64
CA ILE A 116 40.33 59.72 -7.95
C ILE A 116 41.74 60.33 -7.97
N ALA A 117 42.65 59.75 -7.21
CA ALA A 117 44.08 60.06 -7.28
C ALA A 117 44.80 58.83 -7.82
N LEU A 118 45.64 59.02 -8.85
CA LEU A 118 46.42 57.95 -9.46
C LEU A 118 47.89 58.06 -9.04
N THR A 119 48.54 56.93 -8.88
CA THR A 119 49.97 56.83 -8.60
C THR A 119 50.67 56.33 -9.86
N ALA A 120 51.65 57.09 -10.34
CA ALA A 120 52.52 56.70 -11.45
C ALA A 120 53.93 56.40 -10.93
N ASP A 121 54.65 55.50 -11.59
CA ASP A 121 56.08 55.32 -11.38
C ASP A 121 56.90 56.39 -12.11
N ALA A 122 58.23 56.34 -11.96
CA ALA A 122 59.15 57.28 -12.58
C ALA A 122 59.15 57.25 -14.12
N ALA A 123 58.62 56.18 -14.73
CA ALA A 123 58.46 56.05 -16.17
C ALA A 123 57.07 56.52 -16.66
N GLY A 124 56.21 56.98 -15.75
CA GLY A 124 54.86 57.45 -16.04
C GLY A 124 53.80 56.34 -16.10
N LYS A 125 54.14 55.08 -15.77
CA LYS A 125 53.19 53.97 -15.73
C LYS A 125 52.38 54.01 -14.45
N ILE A 126 51.06 53.86 -14.55
CA ILE A 126 50.17 53.83 -13.39
C ILE A 126 50.38 52.52 -12.63
N THR A 127 50.67 52.63 -11.33
CA THR A 127 50.95 51.50 -10.43
C THR A 127 49.87 51.32 -9.36
N GLY A 128 48.96 52.29 -9.21
CA GLY A 128 47.88 52.23 -8.25
C GLY A 128 47.06 53.51 -8.23
N GLY A 129 46.22 53.64 -7.21
CA GLY A 129 45.51 54.87 -6.92
C GLY A 129 44.63 54.73 -5.70
N THR A 130 43.89 55.79 -5.39
CA THR A 130 42.89 55.82 -4.34
C THR A 130 41.61 56.45 -4.89
N VAL A 131 40.47 55.81 -4.66
CA VAL A 131 39.15 56.39 -4.87
C VAL A 131 38.66 57.02 -3.57
N THR A 132 38.05 58.20 -3.66
CA THR A 132 37.35 58.86 -2.55
C THR A 132 35.86 58.84 -2.83
N PHE A 133 35.08 58.40 -1.85
CA PHE A 133 33.62 58.34 -1.92
C PHE A 133 32.97 59.60 -1.32
N SER A 134 31.66 59.77 -1.54
CA SER A 134 30.87 60.90 -1.03
C SER A 134 30.82 61.00 0.50
N ASP A 135 31.02 59.89 1.21
CA ASP A 135 31.13 59.85 2.67
C ASP A 135 32.56 60.11 3.19
N LYS A 136 33.48 60.50 2.30
CA LYS A 136 34.92 60.72 2.56
C LYS A 136 35.71 59.45 2.89
N THR A 137 35.11 58.27 2.81
CA THR A 137 35.87 57.01 2.89
C THR A 137 36.70 56.83 1.62
N THR A 138 37.82 56.14 1.73
CA THR A 138 38.71 55.85 0.61
C THR A 138 38.90 54.35 0.43
N ALA A 139 39.16 53.95 -0.80
CA ALA A 139 39.57 52.58 -1.14
C ALA A 139 40.73 52.60 -2.13
N ALA A 140 41.58 51.58 -2.06
CA ALA A 140 42.70 51.43 -2.98
C ALA A 140 42.20 50.98 -4.36
N ILE A 141 42.75 51.59 -5.40
CA ILE A 141 42.64 51.14 -6.78
C ILE A 141 43.85 50.27 -7.05
N THR A 142 43.63 48.95 -7.14
CA THR A 142 44.67 47.99 -7.46
C THR A 142 44.86 47.93 -8.97
N VAL A 143 46.08 48.16 -9.43
CA VAL A 143 46.46 47.99 -10.84
C VAL A 143 47.19 46.67 -11.01
N THR A 144 46.57 45.73 -11.73
CA THR A 144 47.21 44.48 -12.15
C THR A 144 47.60 44.61 -13.61
N THR A 145 48.89 44.55 -13.92
CA THR A 145 49.37 44.49 -15.31
C THR A 145 49.76 43.07 -15.66
N ALA A 146 49.18 42.54 -16.75
CA ALA A 146 49.70 41.33 -17.37
C ALA A 146 51.04 41.66 -18.04
N THR A 147 52.06 40.83 -17.81
CA THR A 147 53.32 40.89 -18.55
C THR A 147 53.05 40.40 -19.98
N ALA A 148 53.45 41.20 -20.97
CA ALA A 148 53.35 40.83 -22.39
C ALA A 148 54.39 39.78 -22.76
#